data_AF-A0A5S9F2G0-F1
#
_entry.id   AF-A0A5S9F2G0-F1
#
_cell.length_a   1.000
_cell.length_b   1.000
_cell.length_c   1.000
_cell.angle_alpha   90.00
_cell.angle_beta   90.00
_cell.angle_gamma   90.00
#
_symmetry.space_group_name_H-M   'P 1'
#
loop_
_entity.id
_entity.type
_entity.pdbx_description
1 polymer ?
#
loop_
_entity_poly.entity_id
_entity_poly.type
_entity_poly.pdbx_seq_one_letter_code
_entity_poly.pdbx_strand_id
1 'polypeptide(L)' 'MNKRLLEVLQKQPKQQRIAFILCEVGGFTYKEIAQEMNISVGAVGRYISNVRQELFQVAQRENIDFELRISL' A
#
# COMPACT_ATOMS: atom_id res chain seq x y z
N MET A 1 -14.78 4.00 -2.19
CA MET A 1 -13.38 4.47 -2.06
C MET A 1 -13.40 5.99 -1.91
N ASN A 2 -12.83 6.57 -0.85
CA ASN A 2 -12.76 8.03 -0.69
C ASN A 2 -11.91 8.66 -1.82
N LYS A 3 -12.40 9.74 -2.44
CA LYS A 3 -11.76 10.39 -3.60
C LYS A 3 -10.32 10.83 -3.30
N ARG A 4 -10.06 11.34 -2.10
CA ARG A 4 -8.74 11.82 -1.70
C ARG A 4 -7.74 10.68 -1.55
N LEU A 5 -8.17 9.55 -0.97
CA LEU A 5 -7.35 8.34 -0.88
C LEU A 5 -7.03 7.77 -2.26
N LEU A 6 -7.99 7.83 -3.19
CA LEU A 6 -7.77 7.40 -4.56
C LEU A 6 -6.73 8.30 -5.26
N GLU A 7 -6.80 9.62 -5.08
CA GLU A 7 -5.80 10.55 -5.61
C GLU A 7 -4.40 10.27 -5.07
N VAL A 8 -4.27 9.91 -3.79
CA VAL A 8 -2.98 9.52 -3.19
C VAL A 8 -2.45 8.24 -3.83
N LEU A 9 -3.27 7.19 -3.91
CA LEU A 9 -2.89 5.94 -4.57
C LEU A 9 -2.47 6.16 -6.03
N GLN A 10 -3.16 7.04 -6.75
CA GLN A 10 -2.85 7.38 -8.13
C GLN A 10 -1.56 8.19 -8.30
N LYS A 11 -1.07 8.87 -7.25
CA LYS A 11 0.21 9.59 -7.26
C LYS A 11 1.40 8.72 -6.86
N GLN A 12 1.14 7.58 -6.22
CA GLN A 12 2.20 6.63 -5.86
C GLN A 12 2.98 6.15 -7.08
N PRO A 13 4.31 5.96 -6.96
CA PRO A 13 5.09 5.30 -7.99
C PRO A 13 4.47 3.97 -8.39
N LYS A 14 4.48 3.65 -9.69
CA LYS A 14 3.78 2.48 -10.26
C LYS A 14 4.08 1.19 -9.50
N GLN A 15 5.35 0.94 -9.16
CA GLN A 15 5.78 -0.24 -8.43
C GLN A 15 5.19 -0.31 -7.01
N GLN A 16 5.13 0.83 -6.30
CA GLN A 16 4.56 0.89 -4.95
C GLN A 16 3.06 0.61 -4.97
N ARG A 17 2.36 1.21 -5.94
CA ARG A 17 0.93 0.98 -6.14
C ARG A 17 0.61 -0.48 -6.46
N ILE A 18 1.37 -1.10 -7.36
CA ILE A 18 1.18 -2.51 -7.73
C ILE A 18 1.39 -3.42 -6.52
N ALA A 19 2.52 -3.25 -5.80
CA ALA A 19 2.81 -4.05 -4.61
C ALA A 19 1.69 -3.94 -3.56
N PHE A 20 1.21 -2.71 -3.31
CA PHE A 20 0.11 -2.47 -2.39
C PHE A 20 -1.20 -3.14 -2.83
N ILE A 21 -1.59 -3.03 -4.11
CA ILE A 21 -2.83 -3.65 -4.62
C ILE A 21 -2.75 -5.17 -4.56
N LEU A 22 -1.63 -5.78 -4.97
CA LEU A 22 -1.44 -7.23 -4.90
C LEU A 22 -1.55 -7.75 -3.46
N CYS A 23 -1.03 -6.99 -2.49
CA CYS A 23 -1.14 -7.34 -1.07
C CYS A 23 -2.57 -7.17 -0.54
N GLU A 24 -3.12 -5.95 -0.59
CA GLU A 24 -4.36 -5.59 0.11
C GLU A 24 -5.62 -6.08 -0.60
N VAL A 25 -5.59 -6.15 -1.94
CA VAL A 25 -6.74 -6.56 -2.76
C VAL A 25 -6.54 -7.98 -3.29
N GLY A 26 -5.33 -8.30 -3.73
CA GLY A 26 -5.02 -9.62 -4.27
C GLY A 26 -4.80 -10.70 -3.21
N GLY A 27 -4.54 -10.31 -1.95
CA GLY A 27 -4.22 -11.25 -0.86
C GLY A 27 -2.87 -11.95 -1.00
N PHE A 28 -1.98 -11.45 -1.86
CA PHE A 28 -0.66 -12.04 -2.09
C PHE A 28 0.25 -11.79 -0.88
N THR A 29 1.05 -12.79 -0.52
CA THR A 29 2.12 -12.64 0.45
C THR A 29 3.28 -11.81 -0.13
N TYR A 30 4.12 -11.24 0.73
CA TYR A 30 5.27 -10.44 0.27
C TYR A 30 6.26 -11.27 -0.57
N LYS A 31 6.33 -12.59 -0.34
CA LYS A 31 7.16 -13.52 -1.13
C LYS A 31 6.60 -13.70 -2.53
N GLU A 32 5.30 -13.92 -2.67
CA GLU A 32 4.64 -14.06 -3.97
C GLU A 32 4.72 -12.75 -4.77
N ILE A 33 4.54 -11.60 -4.11
CA ILE A 33 4.70 -10.29 -4.76
C ILE A 33 6.14 -10.08 -5.22
N ALA A 34 7.13 -10.47 -4.41
CA ALA A 34 8.54 -10.36 -4.76
C ALA A 34 8.88 -11.20 -6.00
N GLN A 35 8.31 -12.41 -6.10
CA GLN A 35 8.43 -13.28 -7.27
C GLN A 35 7.75 -12.65 -8.51
N GLU A 36 6.49 -12.23 -8.37
CA GLU A 36 5.70 -11.64 -9.45
C GLU A 36 6.35 -10.37 -10.03
N MET A 37 6.88 -9.51 -9.15
CA MET A 37 7.49 -8.24 -9.53
C MET A 37 8.99 -8.35 -9.84
N ASN A 38 9.59 -9.52 -9.66
CA ASN A 38 11.04 -9.76 -9.78
C ASN A 38 11.89 -8.75 -8.96
N ILE A 39 11.57 -8.60 -7.67
CA ILE A 39 12.28 -7.73 -6.72
C ILE A 39 12.50 -8.45 -5.39
N SER A 40 13.26 -7.86 -4.47
CA SER A 40 13.45 -8.44 -3.14
C SER A 40 12.20 -8.30 -2.26
N VAL A 41 11.99 -9.24 -1.33
CA VAL A 41 10.94 -9.16 -0.30
C VAL A 41 11.05 -7.88 0.53
N GLY A 42 12.28 -7.41 0.79
CA GLY A 42 12.52 -6.14 1.48
C GLY A 42 12.05 -4.93 0.67
N ALA A 43 12.21 -4.94 -0.66
CA ALA A 43 11.69 -3.89 -1.52
C ALA A 43 10.15 -3.88 -1.52
N VAL A 44 9.51 -5.05 -1.57
CA VAL A 44 8.05 -5.19 -1.41
C VAL A 44 7.57 -4.57 -0.10
N GLY A 45 8.19 -4.96 1.02
CA GLY A 45 7.84 -4.41 2.33
C GLY A 45 7.98 -2.89 2.38
N ARG A 46 9.10 -2.34 1.86
CA ARG A 46 9.31 -0.89 1.78
C ARG A 46 8.22 -0.21 0.94
N TYR A 47 7.89 -0.77 -0.22
CA TYR A 47 6.87 -0.22 -1.11
C TYR A 47 5.50 -0.18 -0.46
N ILE A 48 5.07 -1.27 0.18
CA ILE A 48 3.77 -1.35 0.87
C ILE A 48 3.75 -0.36 2.05
N SER A 49 4.81 -0.32 2.86
CA SER A 49 4.90 0.59 4.00
C SER A 49 4.81 2.06 3.60
N ASN A 50 5.48 2.47 2.50
CA ASN A 50 5.40 3.84 2.01
C ASN A 50 3.96 4.24 1.63
N VAL A 51 3.25 3.37 0.88
CA VAL A 51 1.86 3.63 0.50
C VAL A 51 0.95 3.70 1.73
N ARG A 52 1.11 2.77 2.69
CA ARG A 52 0.33 2.76 3.94
C ARG A 52 0.54 4.04 4.73
N GLN A 53 1.79 4.51 4.88
CA GLN A 53 2.09 5.75 5.60
C GLN A 53 1.40 6.96 4.97
N GLU A 54 1.45 7.10 3.64
CA GLU A 54 0.81 8.24 2.98
C GLU A 54 -0.72 8.17 3.06
N LEU A 55 -1.31 6.98 2.90
CA LEU A 55 -2.76 6.80 3.05
C LEU A 55 -3.22 7.10 4.47
N PHE A 56 -2.48 6.64 5.47
CA PHE A 56 -2.79 6.88 6.86
C PHE A 56 -2.75 8.38 7.20
N GLN A 57 -1.75 9.12 6.70
CA GLN A 57 -1.67 10.57 6.90
C GLN A 57 -2.87 11.31 6.30
N VAL A 58 -3.34 10.89 5.12
CA VAL A 58 -4.53 11.50 4.50
C VAL A 58 -5.80 11.10 5.22
N ALA A 59 -5.94 9.83 5.61
CA ALA A 59 -7.09 9.36 6.38
C ALA A 59 -7.25 10.13 7.69
N GLN A 60 -6.17 10.35 8.44
CA GLN A 60 -6.18 11.14 9.66
C GLN A 60 -6.64 12.59 9.42
N ARG A 61 -6.13 13.24 8.37
CA ARG A 61 -6.50 14.63 8.03
C ARG A 61 -7.97 14.77 7.65
N GLU A 62 -8.51 13.75 6.99
CA GLU A 62 -9.91 13.71 6.52
C GLU A 62 -10.86 13.14 7.58
N ASN A 63 -10.36 12.85 8.79
CA ASN A 63 -11.09 12.19 9.89
C ASN A 63 -11.82 10.91 9.45
N ILE A 64 -11.16 10.15 8.56
CA ILE A 64 -11.64 8.86 8.07
C ILE A 64 -11.15 7.81 9.06
N ASP A 65 -12.08 7.21 9.79
CA ASP A 65 -11.75 6.11 10.69
C ASP A 65 -11.32 4.88 9.87
N PHE A 66 -10.15 4.35 10.18
CA PHE A 66 -9.59 3.18 9.52
C PHE A 66 -9.22 2.15 10.57
N GLU A 67 -9.90 1.01 10.56
CA GLU A 67 -9.42 -0.22 11.20
C GLU A 67 -8.24 -0.81 10.39
N LEU A 68 -7.16 -0.04 10.18
CA LEU A 68 -5.92 -0.58 9.65
C LEU A 68 -5.22 -1.31 10.80
N ARG A 69 -5.39 -2.63 10.82
CA ARG A 69 -4.61 -3.54 11.67
C ARG A 69 -3.15 -3.51 11.21
N ILE A 70 -2.40 -2.49 11.61
CA ILE A 70 -0.95 -2.43 11.39
C ILE A 70 -0.31 -3.29 12.47
N SER A 71 -0.05 -4.55 12.13
CA SER A 71 1.04 -5.29 12.77
C SER A 71 2.34 -4.62 12.30
N LEU A 72 2.84 -3.67 13.11
CA LEU A 72 4.22 -3.20 13.02
C LEU A 72 5.17 -4.31 13.48
#